data_AF-A0A8C0LHG4-F1
#
_entry.id   AF-A0A8C0LHG4-F1
#
_cell.length_a   1.000
_cell.length_b   1.000
_cell.length_c   1.000
_cell.angle_alpha   90.00
_cell.angle_beta   90.00
_cell.angle_gamma   90.00
#
_symmetry.space_group_name_H-M   'P 1'
#
loop_
_entity.id
_entity.type
_entity.pdbx_description
1 polymer ?
#
loop_
_entity_poly.entity_id
_entity_poly.type
_entity_poly.pdbx_seq_one_letter_code
_entity_poly.pdbx_strand_id
1 'polypeptide(L)' 'MLDLDIQELARLTTGGGDLENFERLFTKLKEMKDKGAMLPHEQRKLHAGKVAEAFWVAVGGDRDEIEGLSSDEH' A
#
# COMPACT_ATOMS: atom_id res chain seq x y z
N MET A 1 -9.36 0.89 9.46
CA MET A 1 -9.71 -0.09 8.41
C MET A 1 -8.63 -0.18 7.33
N LEU A 2 -8.03 0.94 6.91
CA LEU A 2 -6.83 0.96 6.03
C LEU A 2 -5.60 0.25 6.63
N ASP A 3 -5.36 0.40 7.95
CA ASP A 3 -4.20 -0.24 8.59
C ASP A 3 -4.27 -1.78 8.56
N LEU A 4 -5.48 -2.34 8.62
CA LEU A 4 -5.71 -3.78 8.43
C LEU A 4 -5.40 -4.21 6.99
N ASP A 5 -5.85 -3.41 6.01
CA ASP A 5 -5.56 -3.65 4.59
C ASP A 5 -4.05 -3.59 4.32
N ILE A 6 -3.33 -2.65 4.97
CA ILE A 6 -1.86 -2.50 4.89
C ILE A 6 -1.13 -3.69 5.52
N GLN A 7 -1.56 -4.16 6.70
CA GLN A 7 -0.97 -5.34 7.33
C GLN A 7 -1.16 -6.59 6.46
N GLU A 8 -2.32 -6.72 5.82
CA GLU A 8 -2.60 -7.82 4.91
C GLU A 8 -1.77 -7.72 3.61
N LEU A 9 -1.63 -6.52 3.05
CA LEU A 9 -0.74 -6.26 1.90
C LEU A 9 0.70 -6.67 2.20
N ALA A 10 1.22 -6.28 3.37
CA ALA A 10 2.58 -6.64 3.78
C ALA A 10 2.75 -8.16 3.94
N ARG A 11 1.76 -8.85 4.50
CA ARG A 11 1.76 -10.31 4.61
C ARG A 11 1.72 -11.01 3.26
N LEU A 12 0.94 -10.50 2.31
CA LEU A 12 0.86 -11.06 0.95
C LEU A 12 2.15 -10.83 0.15
N THR A 13 2.85 -9.72 0.42
CA THR A 13 4.11 -9.37 -0.24
C THR A 13 5.29 -10.18 0.31
N THR A 14 5.30 -10.45 1.61
CA THR A 14 6.33 -11.24 2.30
C THR A 14 6.03 -12.75 2.32
N GLY A 15 4.78 -13.13 2.09
CA GLY A 15 4.37 -14.52 1.91
C GLY A 15 5.01 -15.07 0.64
N GLY A 16 5.68 -16.23 0.77
CA GLY A 16 6.55 -16.82 -0.26
C GLY A 16 5.98 -16.78 -1.70
N GLY A 17 6.90 -16.82 -2.67
CA GLY A 17 6.70 -16.57 -4.10
C GLY A 17 5.80 -17.55 -4.88
N ASP A 18 4.71 -17.98 -4.26
CA ASP A 18 3.64 -18.75 -4.88
C ASP A 18 2.77 -17.82 -5.74
N LEU A 19 2.38 -18.30 -6.92
CA LEU A 19 1.55 -17.54 -7.87
C LEU A 19 0.21 -17.09 -7.25
N GLU A 20 -0.35 -17.89 -6.34
CA GLU A 20 -1.58 -17.58 -5.62
C GLU A 20 -1.41 -16.39 -4.66
N ASN A 21 -0.24 -16.24 -4.02
CA ASN A 21 0.07 -15.06 -3.20
C ASN A 21 0.14 -13.80 -4.07
N PHE A 22 0.73 -13.91 -5.27
CA PHE A 22 0.81 -12.80 -6.21
C PHE A 22 -0.58 -12.37 -6.71
N GLU A 23 -1.45 -13.32 -7.05
CA GLU A 23 -2.83 -13.02 -7.46
C GLU A 23 -3.63 -12.35 -6.32
N ARG A 24 -3.46 -12.83 -5.09
CA ARG A 24 -4.06 -12.22 -3.88
C ARG A 24 -3.50 -10.82 -3.63
N LEU A 25 -2.20 -10.61 -3.82
CA LEU A 25 -1.55 -9.29 -3.71
C LEU A 25 -2.15 -8.29 -4.70
N PHE A 26 -2.28 -8.66 -5.97
CA PHE A 26 -2.87 -7.80 -7.00
C PHE A 26 -4.36 -7.53 -6.74
N THR A 27 -5.10 -8.53 -6.27
CA THR A 27 -6.48 -8.36 -5.86
C THR A 27 -6.59 -7.35 -4.72
N LYS A 28 -5.72 -7.46 -3.71
CA LYS A 28 -5.68 -6.53 -2.57
C LYS A 28 -5.34 -5.11 -3.01
N LEU A 29 -4.32 -4.93 -3.87
CA LEU A 29 -3.95 -3.63 -4.42
C LEU A 29 -5.10 -2.99 -5.21
N LYS A 30 -5.84 -3.79 -5.99
CA LYS A 30 -7.02 -3.34 -6.72
C LYS A 30 -8.12 -2.86 -5.77
N GLU A 31 -8.44 -3.62 -4.73
CA GLU A 31 -9.42 -3.22 -3.72
C GLU A 31 -9.03 -1.92 -3.01
N MET A 32 -7.76 -1.77 -2.65
CA MET A 32 -7.26 -0.54 -2.01
C MET A 32 -7.33 0.65 -2.95
N LYS A 33 -6.99 0.47 -4.23
CA LYS A 33 -7.18 1.50 -5.27
C LYS A 33 -8.65 1.91 -5.40
N ASP A 34 -9.56 0.95 -5.47
CA ASP A 34 -11.00 1.21 -5.64
C ASP A 34 -11.57 1.92 -4.41
N LYS A 35 -11.14 1.54 -3.19
CA LYS A 35 -11.45 2.25 -1.95
C LYS A 35 -10.92 3.69 -1.97
N GLY A 36 -9.67 3.90 -2.37
CA GLY A 36 -9.08 5.23 -2.50
C GLY A 36 -9.78 6.10 -3.56
N ALA A 37 -10.27 5.50 -4.65
CA ALA A 37 -11.02 6.21 -5.68
C ALA A 37 -12.35 6.76 -5.16
N MET A 38 -12.99 6.09 -4.19
CA MET A 38 -14.22 6.56 -3.54
C MET A 38 -13.98 7.69 -2.52
N LEU A 39 -12.72 7.99 -2.16
CA LEU A 39 -12.39 9.05 -1.21
C LEU A 39 -12.26 10.43 -1.90
N PRO A 40 -12.50 11.54 -1.16
CA PRO A 40 -12.18 12.89 -1.59
C PRO A 40 -10.70 13.05 -1.98
N HIS A 41 -10.39 14.02 -2.84
CA HIS A 41 -9.05 14.22 -3.40
C HIS A 41 -7.92 14.20 -2.35
N GLU A 42 -8.07 14.98 -1.29
CA GLU A 42 -7.12 15.04 -0.17
C GLU A 42 -6.90 13.68 0.52
N GLN A 43 -8.00 12.97 0.77
CA GLN A 43 -7.94 11.65 1.40
C GLN A 43 -7.41 10.57 0.46
N ARG A 44 -7.59 10.72 -0.86
CA ARG A 44 -7.06 9.81 -1.88
C ARG A 44 -5.53 9.88 -1.94
N LYS A 45 -4.96 11.09 -1.85
CA LYS A 45 -3.50 11.29 -1.75
C LYS A 45 -2.93 10.59 -0.52
N LEU A 46 -3.53 10.83 0.65
CA LEU A 46 -3.11 10.19 1.91
C LEU A 46 -3.24 8.66 1.85
N HIS A 47 -4.34 8.16 1.28
CA HIS A 47 -4.56 6.73 1.10
C HIS A 47 -3.51 6.10 0.20
N ALA A 48 -3.26 6.69 -0.97
CA ALA A 48 -2.27 6.20 -1.93
C ALA A 48 -0.85 6.24 -1.35
N GLY A 49 -0.48 7.30 -0.63
CA GLY A 49 0.82 7.42 0.03
C GLY A 49 1.06 6.28 1.02
N LYS A 50 0.08 6.00 1.89
CA LYS A 50 0.18 4.91 2.87
C LYS A 50 0.26 3.52 2.22
N VAL A 51 -0.47 3.29 1.12
CA VAL A 51 -0.38 2.02 0.37
C VAL A 51 1.00 1.86 -0.25
N ALA A 52 1.54 2.93 -0.86
CA ALA A 52 2.85 2.91 -1.49
C ALA A 52 3.98 2.70 -0.47
N GLU A 53 3.95 3.39 0.68
CA GLU A 53 4.90 3.20 1.77
C GLU A 53 4.88 1.75 2.28
N ALA A 54 3.68 1.23 2.56
CA ALA A 54 3.52 -0.14 3.02
C ALA A 54 4.05 -1.17 2.02
N PHE A 55 3.76 -0.98 0.73
CA PHE A 55 4.24 -1.86 -0.32
C PHE A 55 5.76 -1.84 -0.44
N TRP A 56 6.36 -0.64 -0.40
CA TRP A 56 7.81 -0.45 -0.48
C TRP A 56 8.55 -1.17 0.64
N VAL A 57 8.12 -0.97 1.87
CA VAL A 57 8.70 -1.66 3.04
C VAL A 57 8.51 -3.17 2.94
N ALA A 58 7.35 -3.62 2.44
CA ALA A 58 7.04 -5.04 2.36
C ALA A 58 7.84 -5.81 1.29
N VAL A 59 8.27 -5.14 0.21
CA VAL A 59 9.20 -5.74 -0.78
C VAL A 59 10.66 -5.70 -0.33
N GLY A 60 10.95 -5.15 0.86
CA GLY A 60 12.29 -5.02 1.43
C GLY A 60 12.97 -3.68 1.12
N GLY A 61 12.23 -2.67 0.68
CA GLY A 61 12.71 -1.30 0.56
C GLY A 61 12.90 -0.64 1.92
N ASP A 62 13.82 0.32 2.00
CA ASP A 62 14.08 1.03 3.26
C ASP A 62 13.02 2.10 3.49
N ARG A 63 12.58 2.25 4.74
CA ARG A 63 11.64 3.29 5.13
C ARG A 63 12.26 4.68 5.02
N ASP A 64 13.57 4.79 5.25
CA ASP A 64 14.29 6.05 5.16
C ASP A 64 14.36 6.57 3.70
N GLU A 65 14.22 5.70 2.69
CA GLU A 65 14.18 6.08 1.27
C GLU A 65 12.89 6.80 0.86
N ILE A 66 11.82 6.59 1.63
CA ILE A 66 10.48 7.14 1.36
C ILE A 66 10.05 8.15 2.42
N GLU A 67 10.84 8.31 3.49
CA GLU A 67 10.66 9.32 4.51
C GLU A 67 10.90 10.72 3.89
N GLY A 68 9.80 11.45 3.64
CA GLY A 68 9.82 12.74 2.92
C GLY A 68 8.97 12.77 1.64
N LEU A 69 8.58 11.62 1.08
CA LEU A 69 7.64 11.54 -0.05
C LEU A 69 6.18 11.75 0.38
N SER A 70 5.88 11.45 1.65
CA SER A 70 4.59 11.74 2.28
C SER A 70 4.42 13.23 2.61
N SER A 71 5.34 14.10 2.18
CA SER A 71 5.26 15.53 2.48
C SER A 71 4.07 16.14 1.75
N ASP A 72 3.10 16.52 2.56
CA ASP A 72 2.28 17.73 2.47
C ASP A 72 3.12 18.88 1.86
N GLU A 73 3.27 18.91 0.55
CA GLU A 73 3.84 20.06 -0.16
C GLU A 73 2.71 21.03 -0.54
N HIS A 74 2.55 22.01 0.35
CA HIS A 74 2.07 23.39 0.21
C HIS A 74 0.59 23.68 -0.10
#